data_AF-A0A7S2MN82-F1
#
_entry.id   AF-A0A7S2MN82-F1
#
_cell.length_a   1.000
_cell.length_b   1.000
_cell.length_c   1.000
_cell.angle_alpha   90.00
_cell.angle_beta   90.00
_cell.angle_gamma   90.00
#
_symmetry.space_group_name_H-M   'P 1'
#
loop_
_entity.id
_entity.type
_entity.pdbx_description
1 polymer ?
#
loop_
_entity_poly.entity_id
_entity_poly.type
_entity_poly.pdbx_seq_one_letter_code
_entity_poly.pdbx_strand_id
1 'polypeptide(L)'
;ALVANCRAEDAWQLLRETWEDEAQRHLVNTVTYTTLLKGFARQPEKVLAMYDEMKARGIQCNTITYNTILNAFAQCRAMHRVTQVLEDMRAASPPVEPDVVTYSTLIKGFCASGNLDRALGLLDEMEKDGKHTPDEMLYNSLLDGCAKEQRLNEALRLIDRMRQGGVAPS
;
A
#
# COMPACT_ATOMS: atom_id res chain seq x y z
N ALA A 1 -21.00 10.89 -4.39
CA ALA A 1 -20.40 9.67 -3.80
C ALA A 1 -21.12 8.38 -4.24
N LEU A 2 -22.47 8.31 -4.24
CA LEU A 2 -23.20 7.10 -4.61
C LEU A 2 -23.12 6.68 -6.11
N VAL A 3 -22.95 7.63 -7.03
CA VAL A 3 -22.94 7.37 -8.49
C VAL A 3 -21.63 6.74 -9.01
N ALA A 4 -20.53 6.85 -8.26
CA ALA A 4 -19.26 6.22 -8.64
C ALA A 4 -19.18 4.74 -8.19
N ASN A 5 -19.87 4.39 -7.10
CA ASN A 5 -19.79 3.05 -6.51
C ASN A 5 -20.56 2.03 -7.35
N CYS A 6 -21.85 2.27 -7.66
CA CYS A 6 -22.65 1.31 -8.42
C CYS A 6 -21.97 0.91 -9.73
N ARG A 7 -21.32 1.87 -10.40
CA ARG A 7 -20.57 1.63 -11.63
C ARG A 7 -19.37 0.71 -11.45
N ALA A 8 -18.68 0.77 -10.31
CA ALA A 8 -17.55 -0.12 -10.01
C ALA A 8 -18.06 -1.54 -9.67
N GLU A 9 -19.18 -1.66 -8.95
CA GLU A 9 -19.80 -2.97 -8.68
C GLU A 9 -20.31 -3.65 -9.94
N ASP A 10 -21.05 -2.92 -10.79
CA ASP A 10 -21.54 -3.43 -12.07
C ASP A 10 -20.37 -3.81 -12.99
N ALA A 11 -19.32 -2.99 -13.04
CA ALA A 11 -18.13 -3.29 -13.83
C ALA A 11 -17.34 -4.49 -13.29
N TRP A 12 -17.37 -4.74 -11.98
CA TRP A 12 -16.78 -5.95 -11.41
C TRP A 12 -17.60 -7.21 -11.74
N GLN A 13 -18.94 -7.12 -11.72
CA GLN A 13 -19.79 -8.21 -12.18
C GLN A 13 -19.53 -8.54 -13.65
N LEU A 14 -19.50 -7.52 -14.52
CA LEU A 14 -19.17 -7.69 -15.93
C LEU A 14 -17.77 -8.31 -16.12
N LEU A 15 -16.80 -7.94 -15.30
CA LEU A 15 -15.46 -8.53 -15.35
C LEU A 15 -15.50 -10.04 -15.01
N ARG A 16 -16.38 -10.46 -14.09
CA ARG A 16 -16.58 -11.89 -13.79
C ARG A 16 -17.26 -12.62 -14.95
N GLU A 17 -18.28 -12.02 -15.55
CA GLU A 17 -18.96 -12.59 -16.73
C GLU A 17 -18.00 -12.74 -17.91
N THR A 18 -17.19 -11.72 -18.19
CA THR A 18 -16.17 -11.76 -19.27
C THR A 18 -15.05 -12.77 -18.99
N TRP A 19 -14.80 -13.14 -17.73
CA TRP A 19 -13.86 -14.22 -17.39
C TRP A 19 -14.44 -15.61 -17.68
N GLU A 20 -15.75 -15.81 -17.49
CA GLU A 20 -16.39 -17.09 -17.77
C GLU A 20 -16.51 -17.35 -19.28
N ASP A 21 -16.66 -16.30 -20.09
CA ASP A 21 -16.63 -16.39 -21.56
C ASP A 21 -15.20 -16.64 -22.09
N GLU A 22 -14.94 -17.84 -22.61
CA GLU A 22 -13.64 -18.21 -23.18
C GLU A 22 -13.18 -17.28 -24.31
N ALA A 23 -14.08 -16.72 -25.10
CA ALA A 23 -13.74 -15.81 -26.17
C ALA A 23 -13.25 -14.46 -25.64
N GLN A 24 -13.68 -14.05 -24.44
CA GLN A 24 -13.41 -12.73 -23.85
C GLN A 24 -12.46 -12.76 -22.66
N ARG A 25 -12.15 -13.95 -22.11
CA ARG A 25 -11.29 -14.12 -20.92
C ARG A 25 -9.95 -13.39 -21.02
N HIS A 26 -9.37 -13.33 -22.21
CA HIS A 26 -8.10 -12.63 -22.47
C HIS A 26 -8.15 -11.11 -22.24
N LEU A 27 -9.35 -10.51 -22.22
CA LEU A 27 -9.54 -9.08 -21.92
C LEU A 27 -9.38 -8.77 -20.44
N VAL A 28 -9.58 -9.76 -19.58
CA VAL A 28 -9.46 -9.62 -18.13
C VAL A 28 -7.99 -9.73 -17.73
N ASN A 29 -7.44 -8.61 -17.29
CA ASN A 29 -6.02 -8.50 -16.94
C ASN A 29 -5.79 -7.52 -15.79
N THR A 30 -4.54 -7.37 -15.38
CA THR A 30 -4.09 -6.49 -14.30
C THR A 30 -4.59 -5.05 -14.43
N VAL A 31 -4.73 -4.51 -15.65
CA VAL A 31 -5.18 -3.13 -15.89
C VAL A 31 -6.68 -2.98 -15.59
N THR A 32 -7.50 -3.94 -16.04
CA THR A 32 -8.94 -3.94 -15.75
C THR A 32 -9.21 -4.00 -14.24
N TYR A 33 -8.51 -4.89 -13.53
CA TYR A 33 -8.56 -4.97 -12.08
C TYR A 33 -8.06 -3.72 -11.37
N THR A 34 -6.93 -3.16 -11.80
CA THR A 34 -6.36 -1.94 -11.19
C THR A 34 -7.34 -0.76 -11.27
N THR A 35 -8.11 -0.67 -12.36
CA THR A 35 -9.15 0.35 -12.53
C THR A 35 -10.27 0.18 -11.51
N LEU A 36 -10.76 -1.04 -11.31
CA LEU A 36 -11.80 -1.34 -10.33
C LEU A 36 -11.30 -1.18 -8.89
N LEU A 37 -10.07 -1.62 -8.58
CA LEU A 37 -9.44 -1.44 -7.27
C LEU A 37 -9.40 0.03 -6.87
N LYS A 38 -9.07 0.94 -7.81
CA LYS A 38 -9.15 2.39 -7.57
C LYS A 38 -10.58 2.85 -7.27
N GLY A 39 -11.57 2.30 -7.97
CA GLY A 39 -12.99 2.55 -7.69
C GLY A 39 -13.43 2.09 -6.29
N PHE A 40 -12.82 1.02 -5.77
CA PHE A 40 -13.09 0.48 -4.44
C PHE A 40 -12.15 0.99 -3.33
N ALA A 41 -11.32 2.01 -3.58
CA ALA A 41 -10.27 2.44 -2.65
C ALA A 41 -10.74 2.80 -1.22
N ARG A 42 -12.04 3.04 -1.00
CA ARG A 42 -12.65 3.32 0.31
C ARG A 42 -13.40 2.14 0.93
N GLN A 43 -13.35 0.97 0.29
CA GLN A 43 -14.09 -0.24 0.68
C GLN A 43 -13.09 -1.40 0.82
N PRO A 44 -12.37 -1.51 1.96
CA PRO A 44 -11.24 -2.43 2.11
C PRO A 44 -11.64 -3.90 1.91
N GLU A 45 -12.85 -4.27 2.33
CA GLU A 45 -13.36 -5.64 2.12
C GLU A 45 -13.52 -5.99 0.63
N LYS A 46 -13.94 -5.04 -0.20
CA LYS A 46 -14.06 -5.26 -1.66
C LYS A 46 -12.69 -5.28 -2.33
N VAL A 47 -11.78 -4.41 -1.91
CA VAL A 47 -10.39 -4.42 -2.37
C VAL A 47 -9.74 -5.77 -2.06
N LEU A 48 -9.95 -6.30 -0.85
CA LEU A 48 -9.43 -7.61 -0.46
C LEU A 48 -10.06 -8.75 -1.28
N ALA A 49 -11.38 -8.78 -1.39
CA ALA A 49 -12.07 -9.80 -2.18
C ALA A 49 -11.64 -9.80 -3.66
N MET A 50 -11.43 -8.61 -4.23
CA MET A 50 -10.89 -8.47 -5.58
C MET A 50 -9.45 -8.94 -5.69
N TYR A 51 -8.62 -8.65 -4.68
CA TYR A 51 -7.25 -9.12 -4.64
C TYR A 51 -7.16 -10.66 -4.55
N ASP A 52 -7.99 -11.28 -3.71
CA ASP A 52 -8.07 -12.74 -3.62
C ASP A 52 -8.59 -13.37 -4.92
N GLU A 53 -9.54 -12.72 -5.60
CA GLU A 53 -10.01 -13.14 -6.94
C GLU A 53 -8.89 -13.07 -7.98
N MET A 54 -8.08 -12.00 -8.00
CA MET A 54 -6.91 -11.90 -8.90
C MET A 54 -5.93 -13.06 -8.65
N LYS A 55 -5.64 -13.36 -7.38
CA LYS A 55 -4.75 -14.48 -7.00
C LYS A 55 -5.31 -15.83 -7.45
N ALA A 56 -6.59 -16.10 -7.19
CA ALA A 56 -7.24 -17.34 -7.59
C ALA A 56 -7.24 -17.56 -9.12
N ARG A 57 -7.28 -16.47 -9.88
CA ARG A 57 -7.22 -16.46 -11.35
C ARG A 57 -5.81 -16.46 -11.92
N GLY A 58 -4.77 -16.43 -11.08
CA GLY A 58 -3.38 -16.35 -11.51
C GLY A 58 -3.01 -15.04 -12.22
N ILE A 59 -3.78 -13.97 -12.00
CA ILE A 59 -3.52 -12.66 -12.61
C ILE A 59 -2.45 -11.95 -11.81
N GLN A 60 -1.31 -11.70 -12.44
CA GLN A 60 -0.16 -11.10 -11.77
C GLN A 60 -0.41 -9.63 -11.43
N CYS A 61 -0.19 -9.28 -10.16
CA CYS A 61 -0.15 -7.89 -9.72
C CYS A 61 1.19 -7.26 -10.11
N ASN A 62 1.15 -5.99 -10.50
CA ASN A 62 2.35 -5.17 -10.67
C ASN A 62 2.45 -4.12 -9.55
N THR A 63 3.52 -3.32 -9.55
CA THR A 63 3.75 -2.26 -8.54
C THR A 63 2.55 -1.33 -8.39
N ILE A 64 1.89 -0.95 -9.50
CA ILE A 64 0.73 -0.05 -9.47
C ILE A 64 -0.45 -0.72 -8.76
N THR A 65 -0.72 -1.99 -9.05
CA THR A 65 -1.79 -2.76 -8.40
C THR A 65 -1.53 -2.90 -6.90
N TYR A 66 -0.32 -3.29 -6.51
CA TYR A 66 0.07 -3.42 -5.10
C TYR A 66 -0.03 -2.08 -4.37
N ASN A 67 0.54 -1.00 -4.91
CA ASN A 67 0.45 0.33 -4.31
C ASN A 67 -1.01 0.81 -4.19
N THR A 68 -1.88 0.46 -5.16
CA THR A 68 -3.31 0.78 -5.08
C THR A 68 -3.99 0.06 -3.91
N ILE A 69 -3.74 -1.24 -3.74
CA ILE A 69 -4.29 -2.06 -2.65
C ILE A 69 -3.78 -1.56 -1.29
N LEU A 70 -2.47 -1.38 -1.16
CA LEU A 70 -1.83 -0.91 0.07
C LEU A 70 -2.31 0.48 0.49
N ASN A 71 -2.44 1.40 -0.47
CA ASN A 71 -2.98 2.72 -0.21
C ASN A 71 -4.46 2.67 0.22
N ALA A 72 -5.29 1.81 -0.39
CA ALA A 72 -6.67 1.63 0.05
C ALA A 72 -6.74 1.14 1.50
N PHE A 73 -5.92 0.16 1.88
CA PHE A 73 -5.85 -0.32 3.26
C PHE A 73 -5.35 0.75 4.24
N ALA A 74 -4.31 1.50 3.88
CA ALA A 74 -3.82 2.60 4.70
C ALA A 74 -4.89 3.70 4.90
N GLN A 75 -5.60 4.08 3.84
CA GLN A 75 -6.68 5.08 3.90
C GLN A 75 -7.87 4.64 4.75
N CYS A 76 -8.15 3.34 4.80
CA CYS A 76 -9.23 2.75 5.58
C CYS A 76 -8.77 2.25 6.97
N ARG A 77 -7.53 2.55 7.38
CA ARG A 77 -6.92 2.07 8.63
C ARG A 77 -6.93 0.53 8.79
N ALA A 78 -7.00 -0.20 7.68
CA ALA A 78 -7.00 -1.66 7.63
C ALA A 78 -5.57 -2.23 7.61
N MET A 79 -4.68 -1.70 8.47
CA MET A 79 -3.25 -1.99 8.45
C MET A 79 -2.92 -3.47 8.76
N HIS A 80 -3.84 -4.23 9.37
CA HIS A 80 -3.68 -5.66 9.60
C HIS A 80 -3.55 -6.48 8.29
N ARG A 81 -4.01 -5.96 7.14
CA ARG A 81 -3.89 -6.62 5.82
C ARG A 81 -2.61 -6.26 5.07
N VAL A 82 -1.97 -5.13 5.43
CA VAL A 82 -0.81 -4.60 4.71
C VAL A 82 0.37 -5.55 4.72
N THR A 83 0.66 -6.19 5.86
CA THR A 83 1.81 -7.09 5.99
C THR A 83 1.74 -8.26 5.01
N GLN A 84 0.57 -8.91 4.91
CA GLN A 84 0.38 -10.00 3.96
C GLN A 84 0.57 -9.53 2.50
N VAL A 85 -0.01 -8.38 2.13
CA VAL A 85 0.13 -7.86 0.76
C VAL A 85 1.58 -7.50 0.44
N LEU A 86 2.34 -6.99 1.41
CA LEU A 86 3.76 -6.66 1.24
C LEU A 86 4.61 -7.92 1.06
N GLU A 87 4.30 -8.99 1.80
CA GLU A 87 4.93 -10.30 1.63
C GLU A 87 4.57 -10.91 0.26
N ASP A 88 3.31 -10.88 -0.14
CA ASP A 88 2.83 -11.35 -1.44
C ASP A 88 3.51 -10.58 -2.60
N MET A 89 3.73 -9.26 -2.44
CA MET A 89 4.44 -8.41 -3.39
C MET A 89 5.89 -8.87 -3.61
N ARG A 90 6.60 -9.19 -2.52
CA ARG A 90 7.99 -9.68 -2.55
C ARG A 90 8.10 -11.12 -3.06
N ALA A 91 7.10 -11.95 -2.77
CA ALA A 91 7.03 -13.34 -3.19
C ALA A 91 6.51 -13.53 -4.62
N ALA A 92 6.10 -12.46 -5.30
CA ALA A 92 5.67 -12.50 -6.69
C ALA A 92 6.77 -13.04 -7.63
N SER A 93 6.38 -13.50 -8.82
CA SER A 93 7.30 -14.01 -9.84
C SER A 93 7.06 -13.31 -11.18
N PRO A 94 7.93 -12.36 -11.60
CA PRO A 94 9.13 -11.91 -10.90
C PRO A 94 8.79 -11.13 -9.61
N PRO A 95 9.73 -11.03 -8.65
CA PRO A 95 9.52 -10.24 -7.44
C PRO A 95 9.17 -8.80 -7.78
N VAL A 96 8.19 -8.25 -7.08
CA VAL A 96 7.87 -6.83 -7.18
C VAL A 96 8.46 -6.15 -5.95
N GLU A 97 9.38 -5.21 -6.15
CA GLU A 97 10.05 -4.53 -5.04
C GLU A 97 9.23 -3.34 -4.54
N PRO A 98 9.08 -3.17 -3.20
CA PRO A 98 8.50 -1.96 -2.62
C PRO A 98 9.26 -0.71 -3.07
N ASP A 99 8.54 0.29 -3.55
CA ASP A 99 9.12 1.57 -3.95
C ASP A 99 8.92 2.64 -2.86
N VAL A 100 9.43 3.86 -3.11
CA VAL A 100 9.25 5.01 -2.22
C VAL A 100 7.76 5.24 -1.91
N VAL A 101 6.87 5.07 -2.89
CA VAL A 101 5.42 5.25 -2.70
C VAL A 101 4.87 4.18 -1.76
N THR A 102 5.33 2.92 -1.90
CA THR A 102 5.01 1.84 -0.97
C THR A 102 5.42 2.21 0.45
N TYR A 103 6.69 2.51 0.70
CA TYR A 103 7.20 2.82 2.04
C TYR A 103 6.48 4.03 2.67
N SER A 104 6.36 5.14 1.94
CA SER A 104 5.67 6.34 2.44
C SER A 104 4.20 6.07 2.78
N THR A 105 3.51 5.27 1.98
CA THR A 105 2.11 4.88 2.25
C THR A 105 2.01 4.07 3.53
N LEU A 106 2.88 3.07 3.71
CA LEU A 106 2.82 2.17 4.85
C LEU A 106 3.23 2.84 6.15
N ILE A 107 4.33 3.60 6.14
CA ILE A 107 4.83 4.33 7.31
C ILE A 107 3.77 5.31 7.82
N LYS A 108 3.19 6.11 6.92
CA LYS A 108 2.09 7.03 7.27
C LYS A 108 0.88 6.27 7.83
N GLY A 109 0.51 5.14 7.22
CA GLY A 109 -0.61 4.31 7.68
C GLY A 109 -0.39 3.72 9.08
N PHE A 110 0.82 3.23 9.38
CA PHE A 110 1.18 2.68 10.67
C PHE A 110 1.28 3.75 11.76
N CYS A 111 1.89 4.91 11.48
CA CYS A 111 1.87 6.07 12.39
C CYS A 111 0.43 6.51 12.71
N ALA A 112 -0.43 6.63 11.69
CA ALA A 112 -1.82 7.04 11.89
C ALA A 112 -2.66 6.02 12.68
N SER A 113 -2.21 4.76 12.71
CA SER A 113 -2.84 3.66 13.44
C SER A 113 -2.24 3.41 14.82
N GLY A 114 -1.26 4.22 15.25
CA GLY A 114 -0.58 4.09 16.55
C GLY A 114 0.30 2.84 16.65
N ASN A 115 0.86 2.40 15.52
CA ASN A 115 1.81 1.29 15.49
C ASN A 115 3.18 1.81 15.02
N LEU A 116 3.78 2.67 15.84
CA LEU A 116 5.05 3.31 15.51
C LEU A 116 6.20 2.32 15.34
N ASP A 117 6.22 1.20 16.07
CA ASP A 117 7.28 0.19 15.93
C ASP A 117 7.34 -0.40 14.51
N ARG A 118 6.17 -0.70 13.91
CA ARG A 118 6.11 -1.15 12.50
C ARG A 118 6.54 -0.05 11.53
N ALA A 119 6.18 1.20 11.81
CA ALA A 119 6.58 2.34 10.98
C ALA A 119 8.10 2.56 11.01
N LEU A 120 8.72 2.52 12.19
CA LEU A 120 10.17 2.62 12.35
C LEU A 120 10.90 1.45 11.70
N GLY A 121 10.39 0.21 11.84
CA GLY A 121 10.97 -0.95 11.17
C GLY A 121 10.96 -0.85 9.63
N LEU A 122 9.93 -0.24 9.06
CA LEU A 122 9.88 0.03 7.61
C LEU A 122 10.87 1.10 7.17
N LEU A 123 11.12 2.12 8.00
CA LEU A 123 12.18 3.10 7.75
C LEU A 123 13.56 2.41 7.77
N ASP A 124 13.82 1.57 8.76
CA ASP A 124 15.08 0.82 8.87
C ASP A 124 15.26 -0.13 7.68
N GLU A 125 14.19 -0.77 7.21
CA GLU A 125 14.20 -1.60 6.00
C GLU A 125 14.55 -0.79 4.75
N MET A 126 13.87 0.36 4.56
CA MET A 126 14.10 1.27 3.43
C MET A 126 15.55 1.76 3.37
N GLU A 127 16.11 2.17 4.52
CA GLU A 127 17.51 2.62 4.61
C GLU A 127 18.51 1.48 4.39
N LYS A 128 18.21 0.27 4.89
CA LYS A 128 19.09 -0.89 4.75
C LYS A 128 19.16 -1.41 3.30
N ASP A 129 18.06 -1.37 2.56
CA ASP A 129 18.04 -1.72 1.14
C ASP A 129 18.84 -0.72 0.30
N GLY A 130 18.94 0.54 0.75
CA GLY A 130 19.80 1.57 0.16
C GLY A 130 19.38 2.05 -1.23
N LYS A 131 18.32 1.47 -1.82
CA LYS A 131 17.76 1.86 -3.12
C LYS A 131 16.92 3.12 -3.05
N HIS A 132 16.41 3.45 -1.87
CA HIS A 132 15.46 4.53 -1.65
C HIS A 132 15.86 5.34 -0.42
N THR A 133 15.73 6.67 -0.53
CA THR A 133 16.05 7.60 0.55
C THR A 133 14.76 8.15 1.17
N PRO A 134 14.61 8.11 2.50
CA PRO A 134 13.47 8.73 3.17
C PRO A 134 13.44 10.24 2.89
N ASP A 135 12.27 10.78 2.58
CA ASP A 135 12.07 12.21 2.38
C ASP A 135 11.61 12.92 3.67
N GLU A 136 11.55 14.25 3.60
CA GLU A 136 11.08 15.10 4.71
C GLU A 136 9.69 14.69 5.20
N MET A 137 8.78 14.36 4.28
CA MET A 137 7.39 14.01 4.61
C MET A 137 7.30 12.72 5.43
N LEU A 138 8.14 11.73 5.10
CA LEU A 138 8.22 10.46 5.80
C LEU A 138 8.78 10.66 7.22
N TYR A 139 9.87 11.41 7.38
CA TYR A 139 10.41 11.75 8.70
C TYR A 139 9.41 12.50 9.57
N ASN A 140 8.73 13.51 9.02
CA ASN A 140 7.71 14.28 9.74
C ASN A 140 6.54 13.39 10.19
N SER A 141 6.14 12.40 9.38
CA SER A 141 5.11 11.43 9.75
C SER A 141 5.52 10.54 10.93
N LEU A 142 6.80 10.16 11.01
CA LEU A 142 7.35 9.38 12.12
C LEU A 142 7.50 10.24 13.38
N LEU A 143 7.95 11.48 13.26
CA LEU A 143 8.08 12.43 14.37
C LEU A 143 6.72 12.74 15.00
N ASP A 144 5.69 12.95 14.19
CA ASP A 144 4.30 13.10 14.67
C ASP A 144 3.82 11.83 15.40
N GLY A 145 4.17 10.63 14.89
CA GLY A 145 3.93 9.36 15.56
C GLY A 145 4.64 9.27 16.93
N CYS A 146 5.92 9.64 17.00
CA CYS A 146 6.68 9.69 18.26
C CYS A 146 6.06 10.67 19.26
N ALA A 147 5.60 11.84 18.81
CA ALA A 147 4.96 12.82 19.67
C ALA A 147 3.66 12.29 20.27
N LYS A 148 2.82 11.64 19.45
CA LYS A 148 1.55 11.03 19.88
C LYS A 148 1.74 9.90 20.88
N GLU A 149 2.79 9.10 20.72
CA GLU A 149 3.13 7.99 21.63
C GLU A 149 4.09 8.40 22.75
N GLN A 150 4.47 9.68 22.85
CA GLN A 150 5.40 10.24 23.85
C GLN A 150 6.79 9.57 23.85
N ARG A 151 7.28 9.13 22.68
CA ARG A 151 8.56 8.44 22.49
C ARG A 151 9.69 9.43 22.15
N LEU A 152 10.03 10.30 23.10
CA LEU A 152 11.02 11.36 22.92
C LEU A 152 12.38 10.85 22.42
N ASN A 153 12.87 9.73 22.96
CA ASN A 153 14.17 9.19 22.57
C ASN A 153 14.22 8.76 21.09
N GLU A 154 13.13 8.18 20.58
CA GLU A 154 13.05 7.82 19.15
C GLU A 154 12.92 9.07 18.29
N ALA A 155 12.16 10.08 18.73
CA ALA A 155 12.07 11.36 18.02
C ALA A 155 13.44 12.03 17.85
N LEU A 156 14.27 12.04 18.91
CA LEU A 156 15.62 12.61 18.85
C LEU A 156 16.52 11.83 17.88
N ARG A 157 16.46 10.49 17.91
CA ARG A 157 17.18 9.64 16.95
C ARG A 157 16.75 9.88 15.50
N LEU A 158 15.45 10.08 15.26
CA LEU A 158 14.94 10.41 13.93
C LEU A 158 15.44 11.76 13.45
N ILE A 159 15.50 12.79 14.32
CA ILE A 159 16.07 14.10 13.96
C ILE A 159 17.54 13.96 13.58
N ASP A 160 18.31 13.15 14.32
CA ASP A 160 19.72 12.90 14.01
C ASP A 160 19.88 12.15 12.68
N ARG A 161 19.05 11.13 12.41
CA ARG A 161 19.01 10.42 11.11
C ARG A 161 18.67 11.35 9.95
N MET A 162 17.65 12.19 10.13
CA MET A 162 17.22 13.19 9.14
C MET A 162 18.38 14.13 8.77
N ARG A 163 19.12 14.63 9.76
CA ARG A 163 20.31 15.46 9.55
C ARG A 163 21.45 14.72 8.85
N GLN A 164 21.73 13.48 9.26
CA GLN A 164 22.77 12.65 8.64
C GLN A 164 22.45 12.32 7.17
N GLY A 165 21.17 12.16 6.85
CA GLY A 165 20.66 11.97 5.49
C GLY A 165 20.58 13.25 4.65
N GLY A 166 20.96 14.42 5.19
CA GLY A 166 20.89 15.70 4.49
C GLY A 166 19.47 16.26 4.33
N VAL A 167 18.50 15.75 5.09
CA VAL A 167 17.12 16.23 5.11
C VAL A 167 16.98 17.22 6.26
N ALA A 168 16.41 18.40 6.01
CA ALA A 168 16.28 19.45 7.02
C ALA A 168 14.99 19.26 7.85
N PRO A 169 15.05 19.22 9.19
CA PRO A 169 13.85 19.22 10.03
C PRO A 169 13.03 20.49 9.80
N SER A 170 11.71 20.34 9.62
CA SER A 170 10.76 21.45 9.46
C SER A 170 10.28 22.03 10.79
#